data_AF-A0A6P0YZ88-F1
#
_entry.id   AF-A0A6P0YZ88-F1
#
_cell.length_a   1.000
_cell.length_b   1.000
_cell.length_c   1.000
_cell.angle_alpha   90.00
_cell.angle_beta   90.00
_cell.angle_gamma   90.00
#
_symmetry.space_group_name_H-M   'P 1'
#
loop_
_entity.id
_entity.type
_entity.pdbx_description
1 polymer ?
#
loop_
_entity_poly.entity_id
_entity_poly.type
_entity_poly.pdbx_seq_one_letter_code
_entity_poly.pdbx_strand_id
1 'polypeptide(L)'
;MNTNRTVRIASIIEQRQPLAEKIAGVEALLSSLYKALRQLEEHRNQLLVRLDDQNARGRLQEIDFSTISLGITAELEALGKLRVRFCRDTLNIGVVGRARQGKSRLLQSLTGLTAAEIPDGDRQHCTGVRSTIHHNQSVETYGEVWFHSERSFLEEVIAPYYQKLRLGTLPITLTEFATVPLPPLPSELPGYAEPGAMYEHLSRYHAHLEQYQSLLKEPSPRRIAREQIREYVAQDTPDGQRVFFNYLAVQEVKIVCKFPNSDIGQIALVDMPGLGDTGLGDEERLVKTLGQEVDAVLFIRMPKSSGDYWADVDVRLYDTARAALVDLPIEQWSFMILNRTGADSKNGDNTNNCQDLGQTITTKHI
;
A
#
# COMPACT_ATOMS: atom_id res chain seq x y z
N MET A 1 16.70 26.62 -19.18
CA MET A 1 17.45 25.36 -18.97
C MET A 1 16.51 24.36 -18.32
N ASN A 2 16.50 23.12 -18.81
CA ASN A 2 15.99 21.87 -18.19
C ASN A 2 14.84 21.09 -18.86
N THR A 3 14.72 21.15 -20.20
CA THR A 3 13.92 20.21 -21.03
C THR A 3 14.32 18.73 -20.92
N ASN A 4 15.29 18.39 -20.05
CA ASN A 4 15.90 17.06 -19.99
C ASN A 4 15.11 16.07 -19.09
N ARG A 5 14.52 16.56 -17.98
CA ARG A 5 13.85 15.68 -17.01
C ARG A 5 12.55 15.07 -17.54
N THR A 6 11.65 15.91 -18.07
CA THR A 6 10.41 15.44 -18.72
C THR A 6 10.69 14.44 -19.83
N VAL A 7 11.66 14.73 -20.71
CA VAL A 7 12.04 13.83 -21.81
C VAL A 7 12.62 12.51 -21.30
N ARG A 8 13.46 12.54 -20.25
CA ARG A 8 13.99 11.32 -19.63
C ARG A 8 12.87 10.47 -19.01
N ILE A 9 11.94 11.08 -18.29
CA ILE A 9 10.82 10.35 -17.67
C ILE A 9 9.94 9.74 -18.75
N ALA A 10 9.61 10.50 -19.80
CA ALA A 10 8.86 9.99 -20.94
C ALA A 10 9.58 8.81 -21.62
N SER A 11 10.89 8.91 -21.84
CA SER A 11 11.69 7.83 -22.40
C SER A 11 11.71 6.57 -21.53
N ILE A 12 11.79 6.71 -20.20
CA ILE A 12 11.68 5.59 -19.27
C ILE A 12 10.30 4.91 -19.40
N ILE A 13 9.23 5.69 -19.50
CA ILE A 13 7.86 5.16 -19.63
C ILE A 13 7.68 4.47 -20.99
N GLU A 14 8.15 5.06 -22.08
CA GLU A 14 8.10 4.46 -23.43
C GLU A 14 8.82 3.10 -23.49
N GLN A 15 9.94 2.95 -22.77
CA GLN A 15 10.65 1.66 -22.70
C GLN A 15 9.85 0.54 -22.00
N ARG A 16 8.86 0.88 -21.17
CA ARG A 16 8.02 -0.10 -20.45
C ARG A 16 6.93 -0.68 -21.33
N GLN A 17 6.40 0.09 -22.27
CA GLN A 17 5.23 -0.29 -23.05
C GLN A 17 5.42 -1.60 -23.86
N PRO A 18 6.55 -1.83 -24.55
CA PRO A 18 6.80 -3.12 -25.23
C PRO A 18 6.90 -4.30 -24.26
N LEU A 19 7.36 -4.07 -23.02
CA LEU A 19 7.43 -5.11 -21.99
C LEU A 19 6.03 -5.48 -21.51
N ALA A 20 5.15 -4.49 -21.31
CA ALA A 20 3.76 -4.72 -20.94
C ALA A 20 3.01 -5.54 -22.00
N GLU A 21 3.19 -5.24 -23.28
CA GLU A 21 2.61 -6.00 -24.39
C GLU A 21 3.14 -7.44 -24.44
N LYS A 22 4.46 -7.62 -24.26
CA LYS A 22 5.07 -8.95 -24.18
C LYS A 22 4.48 -9.76 -23.02
N ILE A 23 4.32 -9.16 -21.84
CA ILE A 23 3.73 -9.81 -20.67
C ILE A 23 2.29 -10.23 -20.95
N ALA A 24 1.47 -9.35 -21.54
CA ALA A 24 0.10 -9.67 -21.90
C ALA A 24 0.01 -10.88 -22.85
N GLY A 25 0.94 -11.00 -23.80
CA GLY A 25 1.05 -12.16 -24.67
C GLY A 25 1.38 -13.47 -23.91
N VAL A 26 2.31 -13.41 -22.97
CA VAL A 26 2.69 -14.58 -22.14
C VAL A 26 1.55 -14.98 -21.20
N GLU A 27 0.86 -14.02 -20.57
CA GLU A 27 -0.30 -14.29 -19.72
C GLU A 27 -1.43 -14.98 -20.50
N ALA A 28 -1.71 -14.53 -21.72
CA ALA A 28 -2.72 -15.15 -22.58
C ALA A 28 -2.35 -16.60 -22.93
N LEU A 29 -1.07 -16.86 -23.24
CA LEU A 29 -0.57 -18.20 -23.49
C LEU A 29 -0.69 -19.11 -22.26
N LEU A 30 -0.20 -18.67 -21.10
CA LEU A 30 -0.28 -19.43 -19.85
C LEU A 30 -1.73 -19.70 -19.44
N SER A 31 -2.62 -18.72 -19.60
CA SER A 31 -4.06 -18.90 -19.35
C SER A 31 -4.69 -19.95 -20.28
N SER A 32 -4.25 -20.00 -21.55
CA SER A 32 -4.69 -21.01 -22.50
C SER A 32 -4.19 -22.41 -22.11
N LEU A 33 -2.90 -22.52 -21.75
CA LEU A 33 -2.30 -23.77 -21.28
C LEU A 33 -2.97 -24.27 -20.00
N TYR A 34 -3.26 -23.39 -19.04
CA TYR A 34 -3.99 -23.73 -17.82
C TYR A 34 -5.37 -24.32 -18.12
N LYS A 35 -6.12 -23.73 -19.06
CA LYS A 35 -7.42 -24.26 -19.49
C LYS A 35 -7.29 -25.63 -20.14
N ALA A 36 -6.29 -25.82 -21.02
CA ALA A 36 -6.04 -27.11 -21.65
C ALA A 36 -5.63 -28.20 -20.63
N LEU A 37 -4.81 -27.83 -19.64
CA LEU A 37 -4.39 -28.72 -18.56
C LEU A 37 -5.58 -29.16 -17.71
N ARG A 38 -6.48 -28.23 -17.38
CA ARG A 38 -7.72 -28.54 -16.66
C ARG A 38 -8.63 -29.49 -17.45
N GLN A 39 -8.74 -29.31 -18.76
CA GLN A 39 -9.50 -30.23 -19.63
C GLN A 39 -8.87 -31.63 -19.66
N LEU A 40 -7.54 -31.73 -19.74
CA LEU A 40 -6.84 -33.01 -19.65
C LEU A 40 -7.05 -33.69 -18.30
N GLU A 41 -7.02 -32.93 -17.21
CA GLU A 41 -7.29 -33.44 -15.87
C GLU A 41 -8.73 -33.95 -15.73
N GLU A 42 -9.71 -33.20 -16.22
CA GLU A 42 -11.12 -33.62 -16.26
C GLU A 42 -11.29 -34.92 -17.07
N HIS A 43 -10.59 -35.04 -18.21
CA HIS A 43 -10.61 -36.25 -19.03
C HIS A 43 -9.95 -37.45 -18.33
N ARG A 44 -8.79 -37.26 -17.68
CA ARG A 44 -8.14 -38.29 -16.84
C ARG A 44 -9.11 -38.78 -15.77
N ASN A 45 -9.77 -37.87 -15.07
CA ASN A 45 -10.70 -38.21 -13.98
C ASN A 45 -11.89 -39.02 -14.51
N GLN A 46 -12.42 -38.69 -15.69
CA GLN A 46 -13.47 -39.48 -16.35
C GLN A 46 -12.99 -40.89 -16.75
N LEU A 47 -11.76 -41.02 -17.25
CA LEU A 47 -11.17 -42.30 -17.63
C LEU A 47 -10.93 -43.21 -16.43
N LEU A 48 -10.44 -42.66 -15.31
CA LEU A 48 -10.21 -43.40 -14.07
C LEU A 48 -11.47 -44.08 -13.52
N VAL A 49 -12.63 -43.43 -13.69
CA VAL A 49 -13.95 -43.98 -13.30
C VAL A 49 -14.36 -45.16 -14.20
N ARG A 50 -13.98 -45.16 -15.48
CA ARG A 50 -14.44 -46.14 -16.49
C ARG A 50 -13.49 -47.31 -16.73
N LEU A 51 -12.20 -47.19 -16.42
CA LEU A 51 -11.17 -48.19 -16.74
C LEU A 51 -11.08 -49.28 -15.68
N ASP A 52 -11.32 -50.54 -15.99
CA ASP A 52 -11.15 -51.62 -14.99
C ASP A 52 -9.70 -52.08 -14.77
N ASP A 53 -8.79 -51.78 -15.71
CA ASP A 53 -7.37 -52.15 -15.62
C ASP A 53 -6.63 -51.34 -14.54
N GLN A 54 -6.15 -52.04 -13.50
CA GLN A 54 -5.41 -51.47 -12.38
C GLN A 54 -4.06 -50.86 -12.79
N ASN A 55 -3.36 -51.43 -13.78
CA ASN A 55 -2.06 -50.92 -14.22
C ASN A 55 -2.23 -49.61 -15.00
N ALA A 56 -3.23 -49.56 -15.89
CA ALA A 56 -3.60 -48.33 -16.59
C ALA A 56 -4.06 -47.22 -15.63
N ARG A 57 -4.86 -47.57 -14.60
CA ARG A 57 -5.26 -46.63 -13.54
C ARG A 57 -4.05 -46.06 -12.79
N GLY A 58 -3.10 -46.91 -12.39
CA GLY A 58 -1.88 -46.48 -11.69
C GLY A 58 -1.07 -45.47 -12.50
N ARG A 59 -0.79 -45.77 -13.78
CA ARG A 59 -0.04 -44.86 -14.68
C ARG A 59 -0.74 -43.52 -14.89
N LEU A 60 -2.07 -43.49 -14.96
CA LEU A 60 -2.81 -42.23 -15.09
C LEU A 60 -2.76 -41.39 -13.81
N GLN A 61 -2.73 -42.02 -12.63
CA GLN A 61 -2.62 -41.33 -11.35
C GLN A 61 -1.22 -40.74 -11.11
N GLU A 62 -0.17 -41.30 -11.72
CA GLU A 62 1.19 -40.75 -11.67
C GLU A 62 1.33 -39.38 -12.36
N ILE A 63 0.39 -39.00 -13.23
CA ILE A 63 0.41 -37.70 -13.91
C ILE A 63 -0.02 -36.61 -12.92
N ASP A 64 0.95 -35.80 -12.50
CA ASP A 64 0.72 -34.67 -11.60
C ASP A 64 0.36 -33.38 -12.35
N PHE A 65 -0.94 -33.13 -12.47
CA PHE A 65 -1.45 -31.85 -12.97
C PHE A 65 -1.43 -30.75 -11.92
N SER A 66 -1.38 -31.08 -10.63
CA SER A 66 -1.51 -30.13 -9.54
C SER A 66 -0.29 -29.23 -9.43
N THR A 67 0.91 -29.80 -9.49
CA THR A 67 2.17 -29.04 -9.44
C THR A 67 2.31 -28.09 -10.63
N ILE A 68 1.96 -28.54 -11.84
CA ILE A 68 2.01 -27.69 -13.05
C ILE A 68 0.97 -26.57 -12.96
N SER A 69 -0.25 -26.87 -12.51
CA SER A 69 -1.32 -25.88 -12.35
C SER A 69 -0.97 -24.81 -11.32
N LEU A 70 -0.36 -25.21 -10.20
CA LEU A 70 0.15 -24.31 -9.17
C LEU A 70 1.27 -23.42 -9.72
N GLY A 71 2.22 -24.00 -10.46
CA GLY A 71 3.29 -23.25 -11.11
C GLY A 71 2.77 -22.20 -12.09
N ILE A 72 1.82 -22.57 -12.97
CA ILE A 72 1.20 -21.63 -13.91
C ILE A 72 0.48 -20.50 -13.15
N THR A 73 -0.21 -20.82 -12.06
CA THR A 73 -0.94 -19.83 -11.26
C THR A 73 0.01 -18.83 -10.60
N ALA A 74 1.12 -19.31 -10.03
CA ALA A 74 2.15 -18.46 -9.44
C ALA A 74 2.80 -17.53 -10.48
N GLU A 75 3.12 -18.05 -11.67
CA GLU A 75 3.67 -17.25 -12.77
C GLU A 75 2.67 -16.20 -13.29
N LEU A 76 1.40 -16.57 -13.41
CA LEU A 76 0.34 -15.62 -13.79
C LEU A 76 0.19 -14.50 -12.75
N GLU A 77 0.31 -14.80 -11.46
CA GLU A 77 0.28 -13.80 -10.40
C GLU A 77 1.48 -12.84 -10.48
N ALA A 78 2.69 -13.37 -10.70
CA ALA A 78 3.90 -12.57 -10.87
C ALA A 78 3.84 -11.69 -12.12
N LEU A 79 3.41 -12.24 -13.25
CA LEU A 79 3.22 -11.50 -14.50
C LEU A 79 2.16 -10.41 -14.35
N GLY A 80 1.06 -10.68 -13.63
CA GLY A 80 0.02 -9.70 -13.34
C GLY A 80 0.58 -8.48 -12.61
N LYS A 81 1.45 -8.70 -11.60
CA LYS A 81 2.14 -7.62 -10.86
C LYS A 81 3.05 -6.80 -11.79
N LEU A 82 3.86 -7.47 -12.61
CA LEU A 82 4.75 -6.80 -13.57
C LEU A 82 3.98 -6.02 -14.64
N ARG A 83 2.86 -6.57 -15.14
CA ARG A 83 2.01 -5.90 -16.12
C ARG A 83 1.44 -4.61 -15.55
N VAL A 84 0.87 -4.66 -14.34
CA VAL A 84 0.37 -3.46 -13.65
C VAL A 84 1.50 -2.42 -13.54
N ARG A 85 2.71 -2.84 -13.15
CA ARG A 85 3.85 -1.95 -13.01
C ARG A 85 4.25 -1.26 -14.32
N PHE A 86 4.35 -2.03 -15.42
CA PHE A 86 4.82 -1.53 -16.72
C PHE A 86 3.75 -0.83 -17.56
N CYS A 87 2.47 -1.07 -17.32
CA CYS A 87 1.37 -0.37 -17.99
C CYS A 87 1.16 1.06 -17.47
N ARG A 88 1.79 1.45 -16.35
CA ARG A 88 1.62 2.80 -15.80
C ARG A 88 2.22 3.86 -16.71
N ASP A 89 1.48 4.94 -16.82
CA ASP A 89 1.86 6.17 -17.52
C ASP A 89 2.71 7.11 -16.66
N THR A 90 3.10 6.68 -15.45
CA THR A 90 3.77 7.48 -14.43
C THR A 90 4.96 6.73 -13.85
N LEU A 91 5.97 7.51 -13.43
CA LEU A 91 7.04 7.05 -12.56
C LEU A 91 6.63 7.30 -11.11
N ASN A 92 6.41 6.23 -10.36
CA ASN A 92 5.90 6.32 -9.00
C ASN A 92 7.05 6.33 -7.98
N ILE A 93 7.07 7.33 -7.12
CA ILE A 93 8.05 7.45 -6.04
C ILE A 93 7.33 7.20 -4.73
N GLY A 94 7.69 6.13 -4.05
CA GLY A 94 7.15 5.78 -2.75
C GLY A 94 7.84 6.54 -1.64
N VAL A 95 7.08 7.14 -0.73
CA VAL A 95 7.64 7.85 0.42
C VAL A 95 7.37 7.06 1.69
N VAL A 96 8.42 6.52 2.28
CA VAL A 96 8.40 5.66 3.46
C VAL A 96 9.05 6.39 4.62
N GLY A 97 8.46 6.32 5.80
CA GLY A 97 9.09 6.80 7.02
C GLY A 97 8.18 6.55 8.20
N ARG A 98 8.76 6.52 9.41
CA ARG A 98 7.96 6.42 10.63
C ARG A 98 7.02 7.63 10.76
N ALA A 99 5.99 7.49 11.58
CA ALA A 99 5.20 8.64 12.01
C ALA A 99 6.08 9.74 12.58
N ARG A 100 5.66 10.99 12.33
CA ARG A 100 6.31 12.22 12.83
C ARG A 100 7.74 12.45 12.34
N GLN A 101 8.16 11.81 11.25
CA GLN A 101 9.44 12.10 10.58
C GLN A 101 9.34 13.24 9.54
N GLY A 102 8.15 13.84 9.40
CA GLY A 102 7.88 14.94 8.47
C GLY A 102 7.59 14.53 7.02
N LYS A 103 7.16 13.27 6.81
CA LYS A 103 6.69 12.73 5.51
C LYS A 103 5.62 13.61 4.85
N SER A 104 4.52 13.89 5.54
CA SER A 104 3.43 14.74 5.02
C SER A 104 3.93 16.13 4.62
N ARG A 105 4.81 16.74 5.43
CA ARG A 105 5.38 18.06 5.14
C ARG A 105 6.31 18.07 3.93
N LEU A 106 7.10 17.00 3.74
CA LEU A 106 7.88 16.82 2.51
C LEU A 106 6.96 16.69 1.30
N LEU A 107 5.91 15.87 1.37
CA LEU A 107 4.95 15.70 0.29
C LEU A 107 4.25 17.02 -0.06
N GLN A 108 3.80 17.78 0.93
CA GLN A 108 3.24 19.13 0.74
C GLN A 108 4.23 20.04 0.00
N SER A 109 5.52 20.04 0.41
CA SER A 109 6.55 20.84 -0.24
C SER A 109 6.82 20.43 -1.69
N LEU A 110 6.74 19.13 -2.01
CA LEU A 110 6.99 18.62 -3.36
C LEU A 110 5.80 18.82 -4.30
N THR A 111 4.58 18.80 -3.75
CA THR A 111 3.32 18.79 -4.51
C THR A 111 2.64 20.15 -4.56
N GLY A 112 2.98 21.08 -3.66
CA GLY A 112 2.29 22.35 -3.50
C GLY A 112 0.94 22.23 -2.78
N LEU A 113 0.57 21.03 -2.34
CA LEU A 113 -0.61 20.78 -1.52
C LEU A 113 -0.36 21.21 -0.07
N THR A 114 -1.44 21.35 0.68
CA THR A 114 -1.42 21.86 2.05
C THR A 114 -1.88 20.79 3.04
N ALA A 115 -1.94 21.15 4.33
CA ALA A 115 -2.53 20.29 5.37
C ALA A 115 -4.02 19.97 5.12
N ALA A 116 -4.71 20.72 4.25
CA ALA A 116 -6.08 20.41 3.87
C ALA A 116 -6.15 19.10 3.07
N GLU A 117 -5.25 18.89 2.11
CA GLU A 117 -5.27 17.70 1.25
C GLU A 117 -4.34 16.60 1.75
N ILE A 118 -3.21 16.97 2.36
CA ILE A 118 -2.23 16.04 2.93
C ILE A 118 -2.09 16.37 4.42
N PRO A 119 -2.88 15.75 5.31
CA PRO A 119 -2.82 15.99 6.74
C PRO A 119 -1.42 15.73 7.32
N ASP A 120 -0.93 16.66 8.14
CA ASP A 120 0.36 16.58 8.85
C ASP A 120 0.21 16.62 10.37
N GLY A 121 -1.03 16.49 10.87
CA GLY A 121 -1.37 16.70 12.28
C GLY A 121 -0.49 15.93 13.27
N ASP A 122 -0.03 16.63 14.31
CA ASP A 122 0.87 16.10 15.36
C ASP A 122 0.18 15.10 16.33
N ARG A 123 -1.14 14.92 16.23
CA ARG A 123 -1.99 14.29 17.24
C ARG A 123 -2.53 12.90 16.83
N GLN A 124 -1.72 11.87 17.11
CA GLN A 124 -1.97 10.44 16.80
C GLN A 124 -2.12 10.15 15.29
N HIS A 125 -1.93 8.89 14.89
CA HIS A 125 -1.84 8.41 13.50
C HIS A 125 -2.85 9.10 12.55
N CYS A 126 -2.35 10.06 11.74
CA CYS A 126 -3.18 11.00 10.97
C CYS A 126 -3.53 10.54 9.55
N THR A 127 -3.03 9.40 9.09
CA THR A 127 -3.28 8.89 7.73
C THR A 127 -3.65 7.42 7.81
N GLY A 128 -4.96 7.13 7.76
CA GLY A 128 -5.48 5.76 7.70
C GLY A 128 -5.58 5.21 6.27
N VAL A 129 -5.40 6.07 5.26
CA VAL A 129 -5.69 5.76 3.86
C VAL A 129 -4.48 6.03 2.98
N ARG A 130 -4.13 5.05 2.14
CA ARG A 130 -3.08 5.20 1.12
C ARG A 130 -3.46 6.32 0.14
N SER A 131 -2.51 7.23 -0.10
CA SER A 131 -2.72 8.36 -1.00
C SER A 131 -1.68 8.38 -2.14
N THR A 132 -2.14 8.46 -3.38
CA THR A 132 -1.29 8.60 -4.58
C THR A 132 -1.45 10.00 -5.15
N ILE A 133 -0.40 10.81 -5.14
CA ILE A 133 -0.45 12.20 -5.60
C ILE A 133 0.17 12.28 -6.99
N HIS A 134 -0.65 12.55 -8.00
CA HIS A 134 -0.27 12.55 -9.41
C HIS A 134 -0.10 13.96 -9.96
N HIS A 135 1.06 14.21 -10.60
CA HIS A 135 1.31 15.46 -11.30
C HIS A 135 0.52 15.56 -12.61
N ASN A 136 -0.33 16.59 -12.75
CA ASN A 136 -0.95 16.94 -14.01
C ASN A 136 -1.06 18.47 -14.13
N GLN A 137 -0.46 19.04 -15.19
CA GLN A 137 -0.45 20.49 -15.41
C GLN A 137 -1.71 21.04 -16.07
N SER A 138 -2.53 20.17 -16.65
CA SER A 138 -3.66 20.54 -17.52
C SER A 138 -5.00 20.62 -16.78
N VAL A 139 -5.02 20.34 -15.48
CA VAL A 139 -6.24 20.24 -14.68
C VAL A 139 -6.10 20.94 -13.35
N GLU A 140 -7.22 21.48 -12.86
CA GLU A 140 -7.34 21.93 -11.47
C GLU A 140 -7.23 20.75 -10.50
N THR A 141 -6.89 21.03 -9.25
CA THR A 141 -6.69 19.98 -8.25
C THR A 141 -8.00 19.27 -7.92
N TYR A 142 -7.99 17.94 -7.88
CA TYR A 142 -9.14 17.13 -7.49
C TYR A 142 -8.74 15.78 -6.90
N GLY A 143 -9.67 15.12 -6.23
CA GLY A 143 -9.47 13.76 -5.71
C GLY A 143 -10.28 12.71 -6.49
N GLU A 144 -9.74 11.50 -6.57
CA GLU A 144 -10.44 10.28 -6.98
C GLU A 144 -10.37 9.31 -5.80
N VAL A 145 -11.53 8.85 -5.33
CA VAL A 145 -11.63 7.99 -4.14
C VAL A 145 -12.11 6.61 -4.58
N TRP A 146 -11.37 5.57 -4.20
CA TRP A 146 -11.79 4.19 -4.31
C TRP A 146 -12.29 3.73 -2.95
N PHE A 147 -13.55 3.33 -2.90
CA PHE A 147 -14.16 2.73 -1.73
C PHE A 147 -13.98 1.23 -1.74
N HIS A 148 -13.89 0.63 -0.55
CA HIS A 148 -14.03 -0.81 -0.43
C HIS A 148 -15.45 -1.22 -0.85
N SER A 149 -15.55 -2.37 -1.51
CA SER A 149 -16.80 -3.11 -1.61
C SER A 149 -17.11 -3.79 -0.28
N GLU A 150 -18.34 -4.23 -0.04
CA GLU A 150 -18.67 -5.07 1.13
C GLU A 150 -17.71 -6.25 1.28
N ARG A 151 -17.43 -6.95 0.18
CA ARG A 151 -16.49 -8.08 0.17
C ARG A 151 -15.08 -7.65 0.58
N SER A 152 -14.50 -6.67 -0.11
CA SER A 152 -13.12 -6.25 0.17
C SER A 152 -12.99 -5.58 1.54
N PHE A 153 -14.03 -4.93 2.04
CA PHE A 153 -14.06 -4.38 3.39
C PHE A 153 -13.99 -5.52 4.44
N LEU A 154 -14.82 -6.55 4.30
CA LEU A 154 -14.82 -7.68 5.23
C LEU A 154 -13.51 -8.48 5.14
N GLU A 155 -13.03 -8.77 3.93
CA GLU A 155 -11.83 -9.59 3.70
C GLU A 155 -10.52 -8.84 4.04
N GLU A 156 -10.38 -7.57 3.66
CA GLU A 156 -9.11 -6.83 3.75
C GLU A 156 -9.02 -5.88 4.96
N VAL A 157 -10.15 -5.48 5.54
CA VAL A 157 -10.20 -4.55 6.68
C VAL A 157 -10.61 -5.27 7.95
N ILE A 158 -11.77 -5.97 7.97
CA ILE A 158 -12.33 -6.55 9.20
C ILE A 158 -11.66 -7.89 9.57
N ALA A 159 -11.50 -8.80 8.60
CA ALA A 159 -10.99 -10.14 8.87
C ALA A 159 -9.59 -10.17 9.54
N PRO A 160 -8.63 -9.29 9.20
CA PRO A 160 -7.34 -9.24 9.87
C PRO A 160 -7.45 -9.00 11.39
N TYR A 161 -8.40 -8.17 11.84
CA TYR A 161 -8.62 -7.93 13.27
C TYR A 161 -9.15 -9.18 13.96
N TYR A 162 -10.16 -9.83 13.39
CA TYR A 162 -10.74 -11.05 13.96
C TYR A 162 -9.72 -12.18 14.08
N GLN A 163 -8.87 -12.35 13.06
CA GLN A 163 -7.83 -13.37 13.05
C GLN A 163 -6.74 -13.08 14.09
N LYS A 164 -6.19 -11.87 14.13
CA LYS A 164 -5.10 -11.52 15.06
C LYS A 164 -5.56 -11.41 16.51
N LEU A 165 -6.77 -10.89 16.76
CA LEU A 165 -7.37 -10.80 18.08
C LEU A 165 -8.11 -12.07 18.51
N ARG A 166 -8.15 -13.10 17.65
CA ARG A 166 -8.81 -14.39 17.91
C ARG A 166 -10.27 -14.24 18.37
N LEU A 167 -11.02 -13.36 17.70
CA LEU A 167 -12.41 -13.02 18.07
C LEU A 167 -13.44 -14.07 17.65
N GLY A 168 -13.01 -15.19 17.06
CA GLY A 168 -13.87 -16.29 16.65
C GLY A 168 -14.37 -16.15 15.22
N THR A 169 -15.68 -16.36 15.01
CA THR A 169 -16.31 -16.40 13.68
C THR A 169 -16.31 -15.04 13.01
N LEU A 170 -15.86 -15.02 11.75
CA LEU A 170 -15.84 -13.83 10.92
C LEU A 170 -17.26 -13.45 10.46
N PRO A 171 -17.62 -12.16 10.47
CA PRO A 171 -18.85 -11.70 9.84
C PRO A 171 -18.75 -11.91 8.31
N ILE A 172 -19.79 -12.50 7.73
CA ILE A 172 -19.86 -12.81 6.30
C ILE A 172 -20.57 -11.68 5.53
N THR A 173 -21.34 -10.85 6.24
CA THR A 173 -22.05 -9.70 5.67
C THR A 173 -21.88 -8.45 6.52
N LEU A 174 -22.04 -7.26 5.91
CA LEU A 174 -22.04 -5.98 6.62
C LEU A 174 -23.17 -5.90 7.64
N THR A 175 -24.34 -6.48 7.34
CA THR A 175 -25.48 -6.51 8.26
C THR A 175 -25.16 -7.32 9.52
N GLU A 176 -24.49 -8.46 9.36
CA GLU A 176 -24.03 -9.26 10.49
C GLU A 176 -23.00 -8.49 11.33
N PHE A 177 -22.02 -7.86 10.68
CA PHE A 177 -21.05 -7.02 11.36
C PHE A 177 -21.73 -5.87 12.12
N ALA A 178 -22.77 -5.24 11.57
CA ALA A 178 -23.50 -4.15 12.22
C ALA A 178 -24.32 -4.59 13.45
N THR A 179 -24.97 -5.75 13.36
CA THR A 179 -26.01 -6.18 14.32
C THR A 179 -25.46 -7.04 15.46
N VAL A 180 -24.42 -7.82 15.19
CA VAL A 180 -23.77 -8.66 16.22
C VAL A 180 -22.80 -7.77 17.01
N PRO A 181 -22.90 -7.74 18.36
CA PRO A 181 -21.95 -7.00 19.17
C PRO A 181 -20.55 -7.60 19.04
N LEU A 182 -19.51 -6.75 19.06
CA LEU A 182 -18.14 -7.24 19.00
C LEU A 182 -17.83 -8.18 20.19
N PRO A 183 -17.23 -9.36 19.94
CA PRO A 183 -16.80 -10.26 21.00
C PRO A 183 -15.79 -9.58 21.92
N PRO A 184 -15.84 -9.82 23.24
CA PRO A 184 -14.88 -9.21 24.16
C PRO A 184 -13.46 -9.69 23.84
N LEU A 185 -12.49 -8.80 24.05
CA LEU A 185 -11.08 -9.12 23.85
C LEU A 185 -10.65 -10.29 24.78
N PRO A 186 -10.10 -11.39 24.25
CA PRO A 186 -9.66 -12.52 25.07
C PRO A 186 -8.56 -12.12 26.06
N SER A 187 -8.70 -12.50 27.33
CA SER A 187 -7.74 -12.18 28.40
C SER A 187 -6.40 -12.94 28.29
N GLU A 188 -6.35 -13.97 27.46
CA GLU A 188 -5.18 -14.83 27.26
C GLU A 188 -4.19 -14.32 26.19
N LEU A 189 -4.52 -13.21 25.51
CA LEU A 189 -3.65 -12.66 24.49
C LEU A 189 -2.37 -12.07 25.13
N PRO A 190 -1.17 -12.42 24.61
CA PRO A 190 0.08 -11.85 25.09
C PRO A 190 0.16 -10.37 24.72
N GLY A 191 0.53 -9.53 25.69
CA GLY A 191 0.59 -8.07 25.52
C GLY A 191 -0.77 -7.40 25.76
N TYR A 192 -0.76 -6.30 26.53
CA TYR A 192 -1.99 -5.58 26.89
C TYR A 192 -2.27 -4.41 25.95
N ALA A 193 -1.24 -3.60 25.65
CA ALA A 193 -1.41 -2.32 24.95
C ALA A 193 -1.72 -2.48 23.45
N GLU A 194 -1.03 -3.39 22.76
CA GLU A 194 -1.18 -3.57 21.30
C GLU A 194 -2.52 -4.24 20.92
N PRO A 195 -2.92 -5.39 21.50
CA PRO A 195 -4.26 -5.94 21.27
C PRO A 195 -5.38 -4.98 21.67
N GLY A 196 -5.19 -4.21 22.75
CA GLY A 196 -6.14 -3.18 23.19
C GLY A 196 -6.33 -2.07 22.16
N ALA A 197 -5.25 -1.52 21.61
CA ALA A 197 -5.31 -0.49 20.57
C ALA A 197 -5.97 -1.00 19.27
N MET A 198 -5.66 -2.24 18.88
CA MET A 198 -6.30 -2.88 17.72
C MET A 198 -7.79 -3.08 17.93
N TYR A 199 -8.20 -3.52 19.12
CA TYR A 199 -9.61 -3.72 19.47
C TYR A 199 -10.38 -2.39 19.51
N GLU A 200 -9.75 -1.31 20.01
CA GLU A 200 -10.32 0.04 19.97
C GLU A 200 -10.54 0.51 18.52
N HIS A 201 -9.58 0.24 17.64
CA HIS A 201 -9.71 0.58 16.22
C HIS A 201 -10.83 -0.22 15.53
N LEU A 202 -10.93 -1.53 15.78
CA LEU A 202 -12.05 -2.36 15.30
C LEU A 202 -13.40 -1.85 15.84
N SER A 203 -13.45 -1.48 17.12
CA SER A 203 -14.65 -0.93 17.76
C SER A 203 -15.10 0.36 17.08
N ARG A 204 -14.17 1.17 16.56
CA ARG A 204 -14.50 2.38 15.79
C ARG A 204 -15.18 2.04 14.46
N TYR A 205 -14.70 1.02 13.74
CA TYR A 205 -15.38 0.55 12.53
C TYR A 205 -16.82 0.12 12.84
N HIS A 206 -17.01 -0.65 13.91
CA HIS A 206 -18.33 -1.14 14.31
C HIS A 206 -19.27 0.00 14.74
N ALA A 207 -18.82 0.84 15.69
CA ALA A 207 -19.65 1.89 16.29
C ALA A 207 -20.07 3.00 15.32
N HIS A 208 -19.27 3.27 14.29
CA HIS A 208 -19.53 4.34 13.32
C HIS A 208 -19.98 3.83 11.94
N LEU A 209 -20.29 2.53 11.81
CA LEU A 209 -20.64 1.91 10.53
C LEU A 209 -21.76 2.64 9.79
N GLU A 210 -22.80 3.09 10.50
CA GLU A 210 -23.92 3.82 9.90
C GLU A 210 -23.49 5.09 9.15
N GLN A 211 -22.37 5.71 9.55
CA GLN A 211 -21.90 6.98 8.99
C GLN A 211 -21.18 6.81 7.65
N TYR A 212 -20.63 5.63 7.36
CA TYR A 212 -19.84 5.39 6.15
C TYR A 212 -20.29 4.18 5.32
N GLN A 213 -21.18 3.32 5.82
CA GLN A 213 -21.63 2.11 5.12
C GLN A 213 -22.26 2.38 3.74
N SER A 214 -22.84 3.56 3.53
CA SER A 214 -23.39 3.95 2.23
C SER A 214 -22.28 4.05 1.18
N LEU A 215 -21.08 4.50 1.56
CA LEU A 215 -19.92 4.63 0.69
C LEU A 215 -19.41 3.27 0.22
N LEU A 216 -19.60 2.20 1.00
CA LEU A 216 -19.22 0.83 0.61
C LEU A 216 -20.06 0.27 -0.56
N LYS A 217 -21.15 0.97 -0.93
CA LYS A 217 -22.04 0.63 -2.05
C LYS A 217 -21.86 1.57 -3.23
N GLU A 218 -21.09 2.63 -3.07
CA GLU A 218 -20.83 3.60 -4.13
C GLU A 218 -19.86 3.01 -5.17
N PRO A 219 -20.04 3.33 -6.46
CA PRO A 219 -19.09 2.94 -7.49
C PRO A 219 -17.76 3.66 -7.28
N SER A 220 -16.68 2.94 -7.60
CA SER A 220 -15.31 3.46 -7.56
C SER A 220 -14.71 3.52 -8.97
N PRO A 221 -13.90 4.54 -9.31
CA PRO A 221 -13.59 5.72 -8.51
C PRO A 221 -14.72 6.76 -8.47
N ARG A 222 -14.83 7.46 -7.34
CA ARG A 222 -15.64 8.68 -7.21
C ARG A 222 -14.74 9.90 -7.29
N ARG A 223 -15.03 10.81 -8.22
CA ARG A 223 -14.36 12.11 -8.30
C ARG A 223 -14.92 13.08 -7.26
N ILE A 224 -14.05 13.77 -6.55
CA ILE A 224 -14.38 14.75 -5.50
C ILE A 224 -13.62 16.07 -5.72
N ALA A 225 -14.19 17.16 -5.23
CA ALA A 225 -13.54 18.46 -5.25
C ALA A 225 -12.36 18.51 -4.26
N ARG A 226 -11.44 19.45 -4.48
CA ARG A 226 -10.24 19.63 -3.65
C ARG A 226 -10.58 19.79 -2.16
N GLU A 227 -11.61 20.57 -1.86
CA GLU A 227 -12.01 20.93 -0.50
C GLU A 227 -12.55 19.71 0.27
N GLN A 228 -13.02 18.69 -0.44
CA GLN A 228 -13.60 17.48 0.14
C GLN A 228 -12.53 16.41 0.43
N ILE A 229 -11.31 16.54 -0.12
CA ILE A 229 -10.26 15.51 -0.02
C ILE A 229 -10.03 15.11 1.44
N ARG A 230 -9.96 16.09 2.35
CA ARG A 230 -9.68 15.85 3.77
C ARG A 230 -10.62 14.84 4.41
N GLU A 231 -11.91 14.91 4.06
CA GLU A 231 -12.95 14.06 4.64
C GLU A 231 -12.70 12.57 4.38
N TYR A 232 -11.99 12.25 3.28
CA TYR A 232 -11.70 10.88 2.84
C TYR A 232 -10.29 10.39 3.20
N VAL A 233 -9.38 11.29 3.61
CA VAL A 233 -8.00 10.92 3.98
C VAL A 233 -7.69 11.09 5.47
N ALA A 234 -8.53 11.83 6.21
CA ALA A 234 -8.31 12.17 7.61
C ALA A 234 -9.53 11.82 8.47
N GLN A 235 -9.28 11.62 9.78
CA GLN A 235 -10.33 11.48 10.80
C GLN A 235 -10.77 12.83 11.38
N ASP A 236 -9.95 13.86 11.21
CA ASP A 236 -10.08 15.16 11.87
C ASP A 236 -10.23 16.33 10.91
N THR A 237 -10.93 17.37 11.34
CA THR A 237 -10.97 18.68 10.68
C THR A 237 -9.63 19.41 10.80
N PRO A 238 -9.38 20.50 10.04
CA PRO A 238 -8.15 21.28 10.18
C PRO A 238 -7.92 21.86 11.58
N ASP A 239 -8.99 22.10 12.35
CA ASP A 239 -8.95 22.52 13.76
C ASP A 239 -8.79 21.35 14.75
N GLY A 240 -8.76 20.10 14.26
CA GLY A 240 -8.47 18.89 15.04
C GLY A 240 -9.68 18.20 15.65
N GLN A 241 -10.90 18.51 15.22
CA GLN A 241 -12.12 17.82 15.66
C GLN A 241 -12.30 16.51 14.89
N ARG A 242 -12.47 15.40 15.61
CA ARG A 242 -12.60 14.06 15.02
C ARG A 242 -14.04 13.77 14.62
N VAL A 243 -14.45 14.30 13.46
CA VAL A 243 -15.82 14.20 12.95
C VAL A 243 -15.92 13.43 11.63
N PHE A 244 -14.79 13.10 11.01
CA PHE A 244 -14.80 12.40 9.73
C PHE A 244 -14.68 10.89 9.93
N PHE A 245 -15.58 10.17 9.28
CA PHE A 245 -15.60 8.70 9.26
C PHE A 245 -15.57 8.13 7.84
N ASN A 246 -15.66 8.98 6.80
CA ASN A 246 -15.66 8.52 5.41
C ASN A 246 -14.39 7.74 5.08
N TYR A 247 -13.25 8.15 5.64
CA TYR A 247 -11.96 7.49 5.47
C TYR A 247 -11.98 5.99 5.83
N LEU A 248 -12.88 5.54 6.72
CA LEU A 248 -13.02 4.13 7.09
C LEU A 248 -13.53 3.26 5.93
N ALA A 249 -14.27 3.84 4.99
CA ALA A 249 -14.74 3.15 3.79
C ALA A 249 -13.74 3.18 2.64
N VAL A 250 -12.66 3.96 2.75
CA VAL A 250 -11.77 4.25 1.63
C VAL A 250 -10.63 3.24 1.55
N GLN A 251 -10.46 2.69 0.36
CA GLN A 251 -9.36 1.81 0.00
C GLN A 251 -8.12 2.61 -0.45
N GLU A 252 -8.32 3.60 -1.31
CA GLU A 252 -7.27 4.47 -1.83
C GLU A 252 -7.82 5.84 -2.22
N VAL A 253 -7.00 6.87 -2.07
CA VAL A 253 -7.24 8.18 -2.68
C VAL A 253 -6.14 8.50 -3.68
N LYS A 254 -6.53 8.93 -4.88
CA LYS A 254 -5.62 9.57 -5.82
C LYS A 254 -5.89 11.07 -5.85
N ILE A 255 -4.88 11.88 -5.61
CA ILE A 255 -4.97 13.33 -5.68
C ILE A 255 -4.27 13.76 -6.96
N VAL A 256 -5.00 14.38 -7.89
CA VAL A 256 -4.43 14.91 -9.12
C VAL A 256 -4.23 16.41 -8.94
N CYS A 257 -3.00 16.89 -9.07
CA CYS A 257 -2.68 18.30 -8.86
C CYS A 257 -1.47 18.76 -9.69
N LYS A 258 -1.32 20.08 -9.80
CA LYS A 258 -0.14 20.69 -10.40
C LYS A 258 0.96 20.81 -9.33
N PHE A 259 2.12 20.24 -9.60
CA PHE A 259 3.28 20.39 -8.72
C PHE A 259 3.98 21.72 -9.01
N PRO A 260 4.68 22.32 -8.03
CA PRO A 260 5.35 23.61 -8.21
C PRO A 260 6.43 23.60 -9.29
N ASN A 261 7.16 22.49 -9.42
CA ASN A 261 8.18 22.32 -10.46
C ASN A 261 7.50 21.88 -11.76
N SER A 262 7.52 22.72 -12.79
CA SER A 262 6.88 22.44 -14.08
C SER A 262 7.74 21.65 -15.07
N ASP A 263 9.03 21.47 -14.79
CA ASP A 263 9.97 20.68 -15.59
C ASP A 263 9.96 19.19 -15.23
N ILE A 264 8.97 18.74 -14.46
CA ILE A 264 8.77 17.34 -14.11
C ILE A 264 7.75 16.72 -15.08
N GLY A 265 8.04 15.51 -15.56
CA GLY A 265 7.14 14.74 -16.41
C GLY A 265 6.05 14.03 -15.62
N GLN A 266 5.66 12.84 -16.09
CA GLN A 266 4.63 12.03 -15.46
C GLN A 266 5.19 11.36 -14.18
N ILE A 267 5.11 12.06 -13.05
CA ILE A 267 5.51 11.56 -11.73
C ILE A 267 4.28 11.44 -10.84
N ALA A 268 4.24 10.37 -10.04
CA ALA A 268 3.35 10.26 -8.90
C ALA A 268 4.15 10.03 -7.61
N LEU A 269 3.68 10.62 -6.51
CA LEU A 269 4.19 10.35 -5.17
C LEU A 269 3.21 9.46 -4.43
N VAL A 270 3.67 8.30 -3.95
CA VAL A 270 2.84 7.35 -3.21
C VAL A 270 3.14 7.54 -1.73
N ASP A 271 2.16 8.06 -1.00
CA ASP A 271 2.24 8.19 0.45
C ASP A 271 1.95 6.86 1.12
N MET A 272 2.97 6.25 1.72
CA MET A 272 2.85 4.97 2.40
C MET A 272 2.63 5.14 3.90
N PRO A 273 1.82 4.28 4.53
CA PRO A 273 1.74 4.24 6.00
C PRO A 273 3.12 3.95 6.59
N GLY A 274 3.42 4.52 7.76
CA GLY A 274 4.70 4.31 8.42
C GLY A 274 4.74 2.99 9.17
N LEU A 275 5.92 2.35 9.29
CA LEU A 275 6.07 1.22 10.21
C LEU A 275 5.89 1.69 11.66
N GLY A 276 5.03 0.99 12.39
CA GLY A 276 4.66 1.33 13.76
C GLY A 276 3.55 2.38 13.88
N ASP A 277 2.92 2.76 12.76
CA ASP A 277 1.52 3.20 12.84
C ASP A 277 0.70 2.00 13.37
N THR A 278 -0.22 2.23 14.30
CA THR A 278 -0.85 1.16 15.10
C THR A 278 -1.85 0.30 14.31
N GLY A 279 -1.72 0.22 12.98
CA GLY A 279 -2.61 -0.51 12.10
C GLY A 279 -2.23 -1.97 11.97
N LEU A 280 -3.23 -2.84 11.99
CA LEU A 280 -3.02 -4.23 11.59
C LEU A 280 -2.74 -4.33 10.11
N GLY A 281 -1.61 -4.96 9.79
CA GLY A 281 -1.24 -5.26 8.40
C GLY A 281 -0.51 -4.12 7.70
N ASP A 282 -0.04 -3.10 8.43
CA ASP A 282 0.73 -1.99 7.85
C ASP A 282 2.01 -2.49 7.17
N GLU A 283 2.65 -3.52 7.71
CA GLU A 283 3.82 -4.16 7.09
C GLU A 283 3.47 -4.90 5.78
N GLU A 284 2.42 -5.71 5.77
CA GLU A 284 1.97 -6.42 4.56
C GLU A 284 1.50 -5.43 3.47
N ARG A 285 0.81 -4.36 3.87
CA ARG A 285 0.38 -3.28 2.98
C ARG A 285 1.57 -2.51 2.42
N LEU A 286 2.55 -2.16 3.27
CA LEU A 286 3.81 -1.55 2.85
C LEU A 286 4.53 -2.43 1.82
N VAL A 287 4.67 -3.73 2.12
CA VAL A 287 5.31 -4.71 1.22
C VAL A 287 4.59 -4.78 -0.12
N LYS A 288 3.27 -4.88 -0.10
CA LYS A 288 2.44 -4.92 -1.31
C LYS A 288 2.61 -3.66 -2.16
N THR A 289 2.52 -2.49 -1.54
CA THR A 289 2.66 -1.19 -2.24
C THR A 289 4.06 -1.02 -2.81
N LEU A 290 5.11 -1.33 -2.05
CA LEU A 290 6.49 -1.24 -2.53
C LEU A 290 6.75 -2.15 -3.73
N GLY A 291 6.31 -3.42 -3.66
CA GLY A 291 6.53 -4.38 -4.73
C GLY A 291 5.77 -4.06 -6.03
N GLN A 292 4.57 -3.49 -5.93
CA GLN A 292 3.63 -3.38 -7.07
C GLN A 292 3.51 -1.95 -7.62
N GLU A 293 3.62 -0.94 -6.76
CA GLU A 293 3.17 0.43 -7.08
C GLU A 293 4.29 1.46 -7.03
N VAL A 294 5.53 1.06 -6.74
CA VAL A 294 6.65 1.98 -6.56
C VAL A 294 7.80 1.64 -7.51
N ASP A 295 8.30 2.68 -8.19
CA ASP A 295 9.51 2.61 -9.00
C ASP A 295 10.77 2.95 -8.21
N ALA A 296 10.71 3.95 -7.33
CA ALA A 296 11.82 4.33 -6.45
C ALA A 296 11.32 4.72 -5.06
N VAL A 297 12.13 4.52 -4.03
CA VAL A 297 11.75 4.72 -2.62
C VAL A 297 12.50 5.91 -2.00
N LEU A 298 11.81 6.75 -1.26
CA LEU A 298 12.37 7.79 -0.40
C LEU A 298 12.14 7.42 1.06
N PHE A 299 13.20 7.08 1.78
CA PHE A 299 13.17 6.88 3.23
C PHE A 299 13.32 8.22 3.94
N ILE A 300 12.33 8.58 4.75
CA ILE A 300 12.30 9.85 5.47
C ILE A 300 12.60 9.62 6.95
N ARG A 301 13.65 10.29 7.43
CA ARG A 301 14.03 10.33 8.83
C ARG A 301 14.29 11.77 9.27
N MET A 302 13.75 12.17 10.41
CA MET A 302 14.05 13.43 11.08
C MET A 302 14.85 13.14 12.35
N PRO A 303 16.18 13.34 12.33
CA PRO A 303 17.00 13.13 13.52
C PRO A 303 16.58 14.06 14.66
N LYS A 304 16.59 13.56 15.89
CA LYS A 304 16.37 14.40 17.09
C LYS A 304 17.51 15.39 17.27
N SER A 305 17.21 16.62 17.68
CA SER A 305 18.22 17.66 17.98
C SER A 305 19.08 17.32 19.21
N SER A 306 18.55 16.55 20.16
CA SER A 306 19.25 16.14 21.39
C SER A 306 20.29 15.01 21.21
N GLY A 307 20.56 14.61 19.97
CA GLY A 307 21.35 13.43 19.62
C GLY A 307 20.45 12.26 19.20
N ASP A 308 20.91 11.54 18.18
CA ASP A 308 20.17 10.44 17.56
C ASP A 308 21.14 9.40 16.97
N TYR A 309 20.65 8.18 16.73
CA TYR A 309 21.39 7.08 16.15
C TYR A 309 20.46 6.21 15.30
N TRP A 310 21.03 5.40 14.39
CA TRP A 310 20.27 4.39 13.65
C TRP A 310 19.74 3.33 14.62
N ALA A 311 18.44 3.34 14.88
CA ALA A 311 17.80 2.43 15.82
C ALA A 311 17.30 1.17 15.10
N ASP A 312 17.01 0.11 15.87
CA ASP A 312 16.53 -1.17 15.32
C ASP A 312 15.29 -1.02 14.44
N VAL A 313 14.42 -0.05 14.74
CA VAL A 313 13.22 0.22 13.94
C VAL A 313 13.56 0.75 12.54
N ASP A 314 14.68 1.43 12.38
CA ASP A 314 15.13 1.98 11.11
C ASP A 314 15.74 0.88 10.24
N VAL A 315 16.50 -0.03 10.86
CA VAL A 315 17.02 -1.24 10.22
C VAL A 315 15.86 -2.14 9.79
N ARG A 316 14.89 -2.40 10.68
CA ARG A 316 13.69 -3.17 10.35
C ARG A 316 12.91 -2.56 9.18
N LEU A 317 12.75 -1.23 9.16
CA LEU A 317 12.09 -0.54 8.05
C LEU A 317 12.77 -0.78 6.71
N TYR A 318 14.10 -0.74 6.70
CA TYR A 318 14.87 -1.02 5.52
C TYR A 318 14.77 -2.50 5.12
N ASP A 319 14.90 -3.43 6.06
CA ASP A 319 14.80 -4.87 5.81
C ASP A 319 13.42 -5.28 5.28
N THR A 320 12.34 -4.74 5.85
CA THR A 320 10.97 -4.94 5.35
C THR A 320 10.85 -4.44 3.91
N ALA A 321 11.36 -3.23 3.62
CA ALA A 321 11.31 -2.69 2.26
C ALA A 321 12.16 -3.50 1.28
N ARG A 322 13.31 -4.01 1.72
CA ARG A 322 14.19 -4.89 0.94
C ARG A 322 13.52 -6.22 0.65
N ALA A 323 12.85 -6.82 1.63
CA ALA A 323 12.08 -8.04 1.46
C ALA A 323 10.89 -7.86 0.51
N ALA A 324 10.34 -6.65 0.42
CA ALA A 324 9.27 -6.32 -0.53
C ALA A 324 9.74 -6.19 -1.98
N LEU A 325 11.01 -5.80 -2.17
CA LEU A 325 11.63 -5.53 -3.46
C LEU A 325 12.58 -6.67 -3.85
N VAL A 326 12.11 -7.92 -3.82
CA VAL A 326 12.96 -9.11 -4.08
C VAL A 326 13.68 -9.04 -5.43
N ASP A 327 12.99 -8.52 -6.45
CA ASP A 327 13.50 -8.44 -7.82
C ASP A 327 14.26 -7.14 -8.13
N LEU A 328 14.30 -6.19 -7.18
CA LEU A 328 14.89 -4.87 -7.37
C LEU A 328 15.91 -4.57 -6.27
N PRO A 329 17.20 -4.39 -6.61
CA PRO A 329 18.23 -4.11 -5.61
C PRO A 329 17.94 -2.78 -4.91
N ILE A 330 17.35 -2.81 -3.71
CA ILE A 330 16.84 -1.62 -3.02
C ILE A 330 17.88 -0.51 -2.90
N GLU A 331 19.16 -0.85 -2.78
CA GLU A 331 20.30 0.06 -2.73
C GLU A 331 20.49 0.92 -4.00
N GLN A 332 19.96 0.49 -5.16
CA GLN A 332 20.00 1.26 -6.41
C GLN A 332 18.72 2.07 -6.65
N TRP A 333 17.64 1.75 -5.93
CA TRP A 333 16.30 2.27 -6.17
C TRP A 333 15.73 3.03 -4.97
N SER A 334 16.52 3.22 -3.92
CA SER A 334 16.12 3.94 -2.71
C SER A 334 17.07 5.07 -2.35
N PHE A 335 16.52 6.07 -1.66
CA PHE A 335 17.25 7.25 -1.20
C PHE A 335 16.86 7.57 0.24
N MET A 336 17.84 7.86 1.09
CA MET A 336 17.60 8.36 2.45
C MET A 336 17.55 9.89 2.45
N ILE A 337 16.47 10.44 3.00
CA ILE A 337 16.26 11.87 3.21
C ILE A 337 16.27 12.14 4.71
N LEU A 338 17.32 12.84 5.16
CA LEU A 338 17.44 13.34 6.52
C LEU A 338 16.78 14.73 6.60
N ASN A 339 15.59 14.76 7.19
CA ASN A 339 14.76 15.95 7.31
C ASN A 339 15.35 16.90 8.36
N ARG A 340 15.83 18.06 7.89
CA ARG A 340 16.53 19.05 8.71
C ARG A 340 15.56 20.07 9.31
N THR A 341 15.67 20.29 10.60
CA THR A 341 15.00 21.36 11.34
C THR A 341 16.02 22.41 11.78
N GLY A 342 15.62 23.68 11.75
CA GLY A 342 16.46 24.79 12.21
C GLY A 342 16.16 25.19 13.66
N ALA A 343 16.93 26.15 14.19
CA ALA A 343 16.84 26.61 15.58
C ALA A 343 15.43 27.08 16.00
N ASP A 344 14.66 27.69 15.10
CA ASP A 344 13.31 28.19 15.38
C ASP A 344 12.22 27.10 15.35
N SER A 345 12.60 25.85 15.06
CA SER A 345 11.68 24.71 15.06
C SER A 345 11.38 24.25 16.48
N LYS A 346 10.14 23.81 16.73
CA LYS A 346 9.76 23.10 17.97
C LYS A 346 10.58 21.83 18.21
N ASN A 347 11.20 21.27 17.17
CA ASN A 347 12.05 20.08 17.24
C ASN A 347 13.53 20.41 17.47
N GLY A 348 13.90 21.69 17.58
CA GLY A 348 15.28 22.18 17.70
C GLY A 348 16.08 22.08 16.39
N ASP A 349 17.30 22.61 16.39
CA ASP A 349 18.23 22.46 15.27
C ASP A 349 18.86 21.06 15.29
N ASN A 350 18.69 20.30 14.21
CA ASN A 350 19.24 18.95 14.08
C ASN A 350 20.33 18.84 13.00
N THR A 351 20.86 19.97 12.51
CA THR A 351 21.79 20.01 11.38
C THR A 351 22.99 19.08 11.55
N ASN A 352 23.63 19.09 12.72
CA ASN A 352 24.80 18.25 13.00
C ASN A 352 24.43 16.76 12.99
N ASN A 353 23.31 16.39 13.62
CA ASN A 353 22.85 15.00 13.65
C ASN A 353 22.48 14.48 12.26
N CYS A 354 21.94 15.33 11.37
CA CYS A 354 21.75 14.97 9.97
C CYS A 354 23.09 14.69 9.27
N GLN A 355 24.14 15.48 9.53
CA GLN A 355 25.46 15.26 8.93
C GLN A 355 26.09 13.96 9.45
N ASP A 356 26.04 13.73 10.76
CA ASP A 356 26.62 12.55 11.41
C ASP A 356 25.94 11.25 10.93
N LEU A 357 24.61 11.23 10.86
CA LEU A 357 23.86 10.08 10.34
C LEU A 357 24.11 9.88 8.84
N GLY A 358 24.22 10.97 8.07
CA GLY A 358 24.54 10.91 6.65
C GLY A 358 25.90 10.29 6.37
N GLN A 359 26.91 10.56 7.21
CA GLN A 359 28.24 9.97 7.08
C GLN A 359 28.30 8.49 7.49
N THR A 360 27.42 8.06 8.40
CA THR A 360 27.45 6.70 8.95
C THR A 360 26.53 5.72 8.24
N ILE A 361 25.70 6.17 7.30
CA ILE A 361 24.69 5.34 6.63
C ILE A 361 25.29 4.10 5.96
N THR A 362 26.40 4.27 5.22
CA THR A 362 27.09 3.18 4.51
C THR A 362 27.73 2.16 5.45
N THR A 363 28.08 2.57 6.68
CA THR A 363 28.66 1.69 7.70
C THR A 363 27.60 0.87 8.44
N LYS A 364 26.31 1.19 8.26
CA LYS A 364 25.18 0.54 8.95
C LYS A 364 24.36 -0.37 8.04
N HIS A 365 24.80 -0.59 6.80
CA HIS A 365 24.13 -1.43 5.80
C HIS A 365 22.67 -0.98 5.51
N ILE A 366 22.43 0.33 5.58
CA ILE A 366 21.18 1.01 5.21
C ILE A 366 21.41 1.78 3.91
#